data_AF-A0A2N3ERK3-F1
#
_entry.id   AF-A0A2N3ERK3-F1
#
_cell.length_a   1.000
_cell.length_b   1.000
_cell.length_c   1.000
_cell.angle_alpha   90.00
_cell.angle_beta   90.00
_cell.angle_gamma   90.00
#
_symmetry.space_group_name_H-M   'P 1'
#
loop_
_entity.id
_entity.type
_entity.pdbx_description
1 polymer ?
#
loop_
_entity_poly.entity_id
_entity_poly.type
_entity_poly.pdbx_seq_one_letter_code
_entity_poly.pdbx_strand_id
1 'polypeptide(L)' 'MKARVPENVIFATKSAMACEMTEKLLGEGAPSAFVLTHVVYSSDYGFPHMLEDRGQPYALAVRSTHNLHFLEERRWYRQT' A
#
# COMPACT_ATOMS: atom_id res chain seq x y z
N MET A 1 -21.99 9.71 -29.74
CA MET A 1 -21.70 8.34 -29.24
C MET A 1 -21.48 8.44 -27.74
N LYS A 2 -22.22 7.70 -26.90
CA LYS A 2 -22.01 7.69 -25.43
C LYS A 2 -21.28 6.41 -25.05
N ALA A 3 -20.15 6.54 -24.35
CA ALA A 3 -19.51 5.40 -23.70
C ALA A 3 -20.38 4.93 -22.54
N ARG A 4 -20.58 3.61 -22.42
CA ARG A 4 -21.31 2.99 -21.30
C ARG A 4 -20.43 1.89 -20.70
N VAL A 5 -20.39 1.82 -19.37
CA VAL A 5 -19.75 0.73 -18.64
C VAL A 5 -20.65 -0.52 -18.73
N PRO A 6 -20.10 -1.72 -19.02
CA PRO A 6 -20.88 -2.96 -19.04
C PRO A 6 -21.56 -3.22 -17.68
N GLU A 7 -22.75 -3.81 -17.71
CA GLU A 7 -23.58 -4.02 -16.51
C GLU A 7 -22.95 -5.00 -15.50
N ASN A 8 -22.03 -5.84 -15.95
CA ASN A 8 -21.34 -6.84 -15.13
C ASN A 8 -20.00 -6.35 -14.56
N VAL A 9 -19.63 -5.09 -14.74
CA VAL A 9 -18.41 -4.55 -14.13
C VAL A 9 -18.66 -4.24 -12.66
N ILE A 10 -17.96 -4.96 -11.78
CA ILE A 10 -17.92 -4.65 -10.36
C ILE A 10 -16.94 -3.51 -10.16
N PHE A 11 -17.40 -2.41 -9.58
CA PHE A 11 -16.52 -1.30 -9.21
C PHE A 11 -15.79 -1.62 -7.93
N ALA A 12 -14.48 -1.39 -7.94
CA ALA A 12 -13.63 -1.47 -6.78
C ALA A 12 -12.93 -0.12 -6.55
N THR A 13 -12.61 0.18 -5.29
CA THR A 13 -11.79 1.36 -4.98
C THR A 13 -10.39 1.17 -5.58
N LYS A 14 -9.67 2.27 -5.81
CA LYS A 14 -8.28 2.19 -6.28
C LYS A 14 -7.41 1.37 -5.32
N SER A 15 -7.63 1.49 -4.01
CA SER A 15 -6.93 0.68 -3.01
C SER A 15 -7.27 -0.80 -3.13
N ALA A 16 -8.56 -1.16 -3.25
CA ALA A 16 -8.98 -2.55 -3.38
C ALA A 16 -8.37 -3.21 -4.64
N MET A 17 -8.42 -2.52 -5.78
CA MET A 17 -7.77 -3.00 -7.02
C MET A 17 -6.26 -3.12 -6.85
N ALA A 18 -5.61 -2.15 -6.19
CA ALA A 18 -4.17 -2.20 -5.96
C ALA A 18 -3.78 -3.40 -5.08
N CYS A 19 -4.54 -3.70 -4.02
CA CYS A 19 -4.31 -4.88 -3.18
C CYS A 19 -4.36 -6.14 -4.02
N GLU A 20 -5.45 -6.36 -4.76
CA GLU A 20 -5.63 -7.56 -5.59
C GLU A 20 -4.49 -7.73 -6.61
N MET A 21 -4.17 -6.66 -7.34
CA MET A 21 -3.11 -6.68 -8.35
C MET A 21 -1.73 -6.96 -7.74
N THR A 22 -1.43 -6.35 -6.59
CA THR A 22 -0.14 -6.50 -5.91
C THR A 22 -0.01 -7.88 -5.28
N GLU A 23 -1.06 -8.35 -4.61
CA GLU A 23 -1.13 -9.69 -4.02
C GLU A 23 -0.90 -10.77 -5.08
N LYS A 24 -1.57 -10.65 -6.22
CA LYS A 24 -1.39 -11.56 -7.35
C LYS A 24 0.04 -11.55 -7.86
N LEU A 25 0.58 -10.37 -8.15
CA LEU A 25 1.92 -10.22 -8.70
C LEU A 25 3.00 -10.79 -7.77
N LEU A 26 2.90 -10.51 -6.46
CA LEU A 26 3.81 -11.05 -5.46
C LEU A 26 3.63 -12.56 -5.27
N GLY A 27 2.38 -13.05 -5.33
CA GLY A 27 2.08 -14.49 -5.28
C GLY A 27 2.63 -15.27 -6.47
N GLU A 28 2.76 -14.63 -7.63
CA GLU A 28 3.43 -15.18 -8.82
C GLU A 28 4.97 -15.17 -8.71
N GLY A 29 5.52 -14.67 -7.59
CA GLY A 29 6.96 -14.68 -7.32
C GLY A 29 7.72 -13.53 -7.98
N ALA A 30 7.03 -12.43 -8.31
CA ALA A 30 7.70 -11.25 -8.86
C ALA A 30 8.83 -10.79 -7.91
N PRO A 31 10.07 -10.63 -8.40
CA PRO A 31 11.19 -10.23 -7.56
C PRO A 31 11.00 -8.77 -7.15
N SER A 32 10.66 -8.56 -5.87
CA SER A 32 10.45 -7.22 -5.31
C SER A 32 11.07 -7.13 -3.92
N ALA A 33 12.18 -6.38 -3.82
CA ALA A 33 12.79 -6.06 -2.53
C ALA A 33 11.91 -5.10 -1.71
N PHE A 34 11.13 -4.23 -2.37
CA PHE A 34 10.22 -3.30 -1.72
C PHE A 34 9.07 -2.88 -2.66
N VAL A 35 7.90 -2.62 -2.09
CA VAL A 35 6.76 -2.01 -2.80
C VAL A 35 6.72 -0.51 -2.52
N LEU A 36 6.77 0.32 -3.57
CA LEU A 36 6.57 1.76 -3.46
C LEU A 36 5.07 2.08 -3.59
N THR A 37 4.53 2.88 -2.66
CA THR A 37 3.11 3.20 -2.65
C THR A 37 2.86 4.70 -2.77
N HIS A 38 1.70 5.05 -3.33
CA HIS A 38 1.23 6.43 -3.41
C HIS A 38 0.33 6.76 -2.21
N VAL A 39 0.26 8.04 -1.83
CA VAL A 39 -0.52 8.53 -0.67
C VAL A 39 -2.02 8.20 -0.70
N VAL A 40 -2.55 7.83 -1.87
CA VAL A 40 -3.93 7.38 -2.02
C VAL A 40 -4.16 6.00 -1.39
N TYR A 41 -3.12 5.16 -1.34
CA TYR A 41 -3.21 3.80 -0.79
C TYR A 41 -2.91 3.75 0.71
N SER A 42 -2.51 4.88 1.31
CA SER A 42 -2.26 4.98 2.76
C SER A 42 -3.50 5.40 3.54
N SER A 43 -4.64 5.65 2.88
CA SER A 43 -5.81 6.26 3.52
C SER A 43 -6.73 5.27 4.23
N ASP A 44 -6.76 4.01 3.79
CA ASP A 44 -7.70 3.00 4.26
C ASP A 44 -7.03 1.78 4.93
N TYR A 45 -5.73 1.88 5.26
CA TYR A 45 -4.88 0.91 5.96
C TYR A 45 -4.80 -0.51 5.38
N GLY A 46 -5.74 -0.95 4.54
CA GLY A 46 -5.77 -2.30 3.99
C GLY A 46 -4.57 -2.62 3.09
N PHE A 47 -4.07 -1.65 2.32
CA PHE A 47 -2.92 -1.87 1.45
C PHE A 47 -1.60 -2.06 2.22
N PRO A 48 -1.24 -1.18 3.18
CA PRO A 48 -0.12 -1.45 4.10
C PRO A 48 -0.28 -2.76 4.87
N HIS A 49 -1.47 -3.03 5.43
CA HIS A 49 -1.69 -4.23 6.23
C HIS A 49 -1.49 -5.53 5.43
N MET A 50 -1.97 -5.56 4.18
CA MET A 50 -1.74 -6.69 3.28
C MET A 50 -0.24 -6.93 2.99
N LEU A 51 0.59 -5.88 2.94
CA LEU A 51 2.04 -6.02 2.78
C LEU A 51 2.69 -6.51 4.07
N GLU A 52 2.26 -6.00 5.21
CA GLU A 52 2.73 -6.40 6.55
C GLU A 52 2.44 -7.88 6.85
N ASP A 53 1.21 -8.33 6.58
CA ASP A 53 0.80 -9.73 6.75
C ASP A 53 1.64 -10.68 5.90
N ARG A 54 2.11 -10.21 4.74
CA ARG A 54 3.03 -10.95 3.85
C ARG A 54 4.50 -10.83 4.25
N GLY A 55 4.86 -9.95 5.18
CA GLY A 55 6.25 -9.59 5.46
C GLY A 55 6.95 -8.92 4.28
N GLN A 56 6.21 -8.33 3.34
CA GLN A 56 6.76 -7.64 2.17
C GLN A 56 7.21 -6.22 2.57
N PRO A 57 8.50 -5.87 2.42
CA PRO A 57 8.95 -4.51 2.70
C PRO A 57 8.30 -3.48 1.78
N TYR A 58 8.06 -2.27 2.29
CA TYR A 58 7.41 -1.21 1.52
C TYR A 58 7.83 0.20 1.95
N ALA A 59 7.68 1.14 1.02
CA ALA A 59 7.84 2.57 1.26
C ALA A 59 6.49 3.27 1.05
N LEU A 60 5.92 3.80 2.13
CA LEU A 60 4.58 4.39 2.14
C LEU A 60 4.64 5.91 2.09
N ALA A 61 4.13 6.48 1.00
CA ALA A 61 3.81 7.91 1.00
C ALA A 61 2.57 8.15 1.88
N VAL A 62 2.63 9.14 2.77
CA VAL A 62 1.52 9.52 3.67
C VAL A 62 1.18 11.01 3.53
N ARG A 63 -0.03 11.39 3.93
CA ARG A 63 -0.43 12.81 4.02
C ARG A 63 0.28 13.46 5.21
N SER A 64 0.45 14.79 5.18
CA SER A 64 1.01 15.55 6.32
C SER A 64 0.18 15.42 7.60
N THR A 65 -1.11 15.11 7.48
CA THR A 65 -2.04 14.90 8.59
C THR A 65 -2.13 13.44 9.04
N HIS A 66 -1.30 12.55 8.49
CA HIS A 66 -1.32 11.14 8.84
C HIS A 66 -0.66 10.94 10.22
N ASN A 67 -1.37 10.29 11.15
CA ASN A 67 -0.82 9.99 12.46
C ASN A 67 0.12 8.79 12.37
N LEU A 68 1.38 9.01 12.77
CA LEU A 68 2.38 7.95 12.84
C LEU A 68 2.45 7.43 14.27
N HIS A 69 2.23 6.13 14.43
CA HIS A 69 2.47 5.43 15.68
C HIS A 69 3.88 4.87 15.63
N PHE A 70 4.81 5.51 16.34
CA PHE A 70 6.16 4.99 16.49
C PHE A 70 6.15 3.91 17.58
N LEU A 71 6.59 2.70 17.23
CA LEU A 71 7.02 1.75 18.24
C LEU A 71 8.32 2.30 18.81
N GLU A 72 8.31 2.67 20.09
CA GLU A 72 9.44 3.37 20.70
C GLU A 72 10.64 2.43 20.84
N GLU A 73 11.51 2.42 19.83
CA GLU A 73 12.95 2.24 20.03
C GLU A 73 13.68 3.16 19.06
N ARG A 74 14.32 4.21 19.60
CA ARG A 74 15.78 4.43 19.54
C ARG A 74 16.21 5.74 20.18
N ARG A 75 17.21 5.63 21.06
CA ARG A 75 18.16 6.70 21.41
C ARG A 75 18.81 7.25 20.15
N TRP A 76 18.82 8.58 20.04
CA TRP A 76 19.63 9.30 19.09
C TRP A 76 21.11 9.24 19.51
N TYR A 77 21.97 8.58 18.73
CA TYR A 77 23.40 8.80 18.84
C TYR A 77 23.76 10.11 18.12
N ARG A 78 23.97 11.16 18.91
CA ARG A 78 24.67 12.37 18.47
C ARG A 78 26.13 11.97 18.21
N GLN A 79 26.59 12.05 16.96
CA GLN A 79 28.03 12.15 16.72
C GLN A 79 28.47 13.59 17.05
N THR A 80 29.62 13.64 17.70
CA THR A 80 30.37 14.79 18.22
C THR A 80 30.66 15.87 17.18
#